data_AF-A0A8H6SC82-F1
#
_entry.id   AF-A0A8H6SC82-F1
#
_cell.length_a   1.000
_cell.length_b   1.000
_cell.length_c   1.000
_cell.angle_alpha   90.00
_cell.angle_beta   90.00
_cell.angle_gamma   90.00
#
_symmetry.space_group_name_H-M   'P 1'
#
loop_
_entity.id
_entity.type
_entity.pdbx_description
1 polymer ?
#
loop_
_entity_poly.entity_id
_entity_poly.type
_entity_poly.pdbx_seq_one_letter_code
_entity_poly.pdbx_strand_id
1 'polypeptide(L)'
;MLPTTGVITSAETTAIRCILPIVDNQEYVESIVDPGSQICAMSEALCHRLALQYDPTIVLQMQSANGAVTPSLGVTRNVAFTLRDIVLYLQVHIVRNPAYDVLLGRPFDVLTQSVVHNYSNNDQTITIRDPNTGRTATVPTIPRGSTKEGFLKLKSSRMKH
;
A
#
# COMPACT_ATOMS: atom_id res chain seq x y z
N MET A 1 21.20 -35.29 -21.64
CA MET A 1 20.62 -34.69 -20.41
C MET A 1 19.11 -34.67 -20.59
N LEU A 2 18.38 -35.46 -19.80
CA LEU A 2 16.92 -35.47 -19.83
C LEU A 2 16.38 -34.15 -19.25
N PRO A 3 15.29 -33.59 -19.79
CA PRO A 3 14.63 -32.45 -19.16
C PRO A 3 14.02 -32.94 -17.84
N THR A 4 14.28 -32.24 -16.74
CA THR A 4 13.64 -32.50 -15.46
C THR A 4 12.13 -32.27 -15.61
N THR A 5 11.38 -33.33 -15.81
CA THR A 5 9.91 -33.39 -15.79
C THR A 5 9.41 -33.20 -14.35
N GLY A 6 9.68 -32.03 -13.76
CA GLY A 6 9.22 -31.64 -12.44
C GLY A 6 8.24 -30.48 -12.54
N VAL A 7 7.08 -30.60 -11.87
CA VAL A 7 6.19 -29.46 -11.65
C VAL A 7 6.90 -28.49 -10.72
N ILE A 8 7.10 -27.25 -11.15
CA ILE A 8 7.57 -26.17 -10.28
C ILE A 8 6.38 -25.75 -9.42
N THR A 9 6.50 -25.90 -8.10
CA THR A 9 5.48 -25.47 -7.13
C THR A 9 5.80 -24.09 -6.58
N SER A 10 4.78 -23.41 -6.05
CA SER A 10 4.99 -22.18 -5.28
C SER A 10 5.80 -22.46 -4.00
N ALA A 11 6.43 -21.43 -3.46
CA ALA A 11 6.90 -21.46 -2.07
C ALA A 11 5.69 -21.57 -1.11
N GLU A 12 5.92 -22.13 0.08
CA GLU A 12 4.88 -22.22 1.12
C GLU A 12 4.39 -20.84 1.55
N THR A 13 5.30 -19.88 1.67
CA THR A 13 5.01 -18.48 1.97
C THR A 13 5.99 -17.56 1.27
N THR A 14 5.54 -16.33 0.97
CA THR A 14 6.38 -15.20 0.57
C THR A 14 5.90 -13.96 1.30
N ALA A 15 6.80 -13.02 1.56
CA ALA A 15 6.45 -11.82 2.32
C ALA A 15 5.47 -10.93 1.55
N ILE A 16 4.45 -10.43 2.25
CA ILE A 16 3.59 -9.35 1.74
C ILE A 16 4.47 -8.15 1.40
N ARG A 17 4.14 -7.45 0.31
CA ARG A 17 4.90 -6.30 -0.17
C ARG A 17 4.17 -5.00 0.12
N CYS A 18 4.93 -3.96 0.47
CA CYS A 18 4.44 -2.63 0.76
C CYS A 18 5.15 -1.59 -0.11
N ILE A 19 4.43 -0.55 -0.49
CA ILE A 19 5.06 0.73 -0.84
C ILE A 19 5.23 1.60 0.40
N LEU A 20 6.10 2.60 0.30
CA LEU A 20 6.39 3.56 1.36
C LEU A 20 6.10 4.99 0.86
N PRO A 21 4.84 5.39 0.75
CA PRO A 21 4.46 6.79 0.57
C PRO A 21 4.82 7.60 1.82
N ILE A 22 5.10 8.88 1.63
CA ILE A 22 5.03 9.86 2.73
C ILE A 22 3.56 10.22 2.88
N VAL A 23 3.00 9.96 4.07
CA VAL A 23 1.58 10.20 4.36
C VAL A 23 1.44 11.52 5.11
N ASP A 24 0.48 12.33 4.66
CA ASP A 24 0.17 13.66 5.18
C ASP A 24 1.40 14.59 5.27
N ASN A 25 2.39 14.36 4.39
CA ASN A 25 3.68 15.07 4.38
C ASN A 25 4.51 14.93 5.66
N GLN A 26 4.21 13.95 6.51
CA GLN A 26 4.88 13.77 7.81
C GLN A 26 5.91 12.64 7.77
N GLU A 27 5.52 11.42 7.40
CA GLU A 27 6.40 10.27 7.48
C GLU A 27 6.12 9.18 6.44
N TYR A 28 7.12 8.33 6.21
CA TYR A 28 6.98 7.12 5.43
C TYR A 28 6.12 6.08 6.16
N VAL A 29 5.13 5.51 5.49
CA VAL A 29 4.21 4.51 6.09
C VAL A 29 4.15 3.26 5.23
N GLU A 30 4.22 2.08 5.85
CA GLU A 30 3.99 0.81 5.14
C GLU A 30 2.55 0.75 4.62
N SER A 31 2.41 0.77 3.30
CA SER A 31 1.12 0.74 2.63
C SER A 31 1.03 -0.47 1.71
N ILE A 32 0.10 -1.38 2.00
CA ILE A 32 -0.16 -2.58 1.20
C ILE A 32 -1.06 -2.16 0.04
N VAL A 33 -0.68 -2.51 -1.19
CA VAL A 33 -1.57 -2.35 -2.35
C VAL A 33 -2.42 -3.60 -2.49
N ASP A 34 -3.73 -3.43 -2.36
CA ASP A 34 -4.68 -4.54 -2.35
C ASP A 34 -5.85 -4.27 -3.31
N PRO A 35 -5.76 -4.71 -4.58
CA PRO A 35 -6.88 -4.60 -5.53
C PRO A 35 -8.11 -5.40 -5.08
N GLY A 36 -8.01 -6.31 -4.11
CA GLY A 36 -9.16 -7.01 -3.53
C GLY A 36 -10.01 -6.14 -2.61
N SER A 37 -9.50 -5.00 -2.15
CA SER A 37 -10.21 -4.08 -1.26
C SER A 37 -11.01 -3.02 -2.03
N GLN A 38 -12.28 -2.83 -1.67
CA GLN A 38 -13.13 -1.78 -2.23
C GLN A 38 -12.76 -0.37 -1.72
N ILE A 39 -11.96 -0.27 -0.66
CA ILE A 39 -11.64 0.99 0.03
C ILE A 39 -10.13 1.17 0.21
N CYS A 40 -9.70 2.42 0.31
CA CYS A 40 -8.45 2.74 1.00
C CYS A 40 -8.74 2.82 2.51
N ALA A 41 -7.91 2.19 3.32
CA ALA A 41 -8.09 2.13 4.77
C ALA A 41 -6.79 2.45 5.51
N MET A 42 -6.94 3.01 6.71
CA MET A 42 -5.85 3.38 7.62
C MET A 42 -6.20 2.92 9.04
N SER A 43 -5.19 2.47 9.80
CA SER A 43 -5.40 2.13 11.20
C SER A 43 -5.74 3.35 12.06
N GLU A 44 -6.63 3.19 13.04
CA GLU A 44 -6.94 4.21 14.05
C GLU A 44 -5.66 4.71 14.74
N ALA A 45 -4.74 3.79 15.05
CA ALA A 45 -3.45 4.12 15.67
C ALA A 45 -2.61 5.05 14.79
N LEU A 46 -2.49 4.77 13.48
CA LEU A 46 -1.80 5.65 12.55
C LEU A 46 -2.51 7.00 12.39
N CYS A 47 -3.85 6.98 12.24
CA CYS A 47 -4.65 8.19 12.12
C CYS A 47 -4.42 9.15 13.30
N HIS A 48 -4.45 8.63 14.53
CA HIS A 48 -4.15 9.42 15.73
C HIS A 48 -2.71 9.88 15.77
N ARG A 49 -1.76 9.02 15.37
CA ARG A 49 -0.32 9.35 15.36
C ARG A 49 0.03 10.45 14.36
N LEU A 50 -0.69 10.53 13.24
CA LEU A 50 -0.59 11.62 12.26
C LEU A 50 -1.48 12.82 12.60
N ALA A 51 -2.23 12.78 13.71
CA ALA A 51 -3.20 13.81 14.11
C ALA A 51 -4.26 14.13 13.03
N LEU A 52 -4.63 13.13 12.23
CA LEU A 52 -5.67 13.26 11.21
C LEU A 52 -7.06 13.22 11.83
N GLN A 53 -7.93 14.14 11.38
CA GLN A 53 -9.34 14.10 11.72
C GLN A 53 -10.10 13.17 10.77
N TYR A 54 -11.14 12.50 11.26
CA TYR A 54 -12.05 11.73 10.42
C TYR A 54 -13.48 12.10 10.73
N ASP A 55 -14.35 11.98 9.72
CA ASP A 55 -15.78 12.20 9.84
C ASP A 55 -16.45 10.90 10.31
N PRO A 56 -16.96 10.82 11.55
CA PRO A 56 -17.54 9.60 12.09
C PRO A 56 -18.95 9.34 11.58
N THR A 57 -19.54 10.26 10.80
CA THR A 57 -20.89 10.07 10.22
C THR A 57 -20.88 9.17 8.99
N ILE A 58 -19.70 8.97 8.38
CA ILE A 58 -19.50 8.08 7.23
C ILE A 58 -18.86 6.78 7.70
N VAL A 59 -19.71 5.79 7.95
CA VAL A 59 -19.29 4.46 8.40
C VAL A 59 -19.56 3.44 7.30
N LEU A 60 -18.55 2.62 7.00
CA LEU A 60 -18.66 1.50 6.09
C LEU A 60 -18.65 0.19 6.89
N GLN A 61 -19.61 -0.68 6.61
CA GLN A 61 -19.67 -2.02 7.18
C GLN A 61 -18.71 -2.92 6.40
N MET A 62 -17.57 -3.27 7.00
CA MET A 62 -16.57 -4.10 6.34
C MET A 62 -16.84 -5.56 6.67
N GLN A 63 -17.16 -6.36 5.66
CA GLN A 63 -17.27 -7.81 5.80
C GLN A 63 -15.90 -8.45 5.55
N SER A 64 -15.37 -9.13 6.55
CA SER A 64 -14.13 -9.89 6.42
C SER A 64 -14.37 -11.28 5.82
N ALA A 65 -13.30 -11.96 5.41
CA ALA A 65 -13.37 -13.29 4.80
C ALA A 65 -13.99 -14.37 5.70
N ASN A 66 -13.99 -14.17 7.03
CA ASN A 66 -14.64 -15.09 7.98
C ASN A 66 -16.12 -14.76 8.23
N GLY A 67 -16.67 -13.77 7.50
CA GLY A 67 -18.07 -13.33 7.62
C GLY A 67 -18.32 -12.29 8.72
N ALA A 68 -17.33 -11.97 9.56
CA ALA A 68 -17.48 -10.92 10.56
C ALA A 68 -17.61 -9.56 9.89
N VAL A 69 -18.62 -8.81 10.30
CA VAL A 69 -18.84 -7.43 9.87
C VAL A 69 -18.32 -6.49 10.95
N THR A 70 -17.33 -5.68 10.62
CA THR A 70 -16.77 -4.66 11.51
C THR A 70 -16.94 -3.29 10.86
N PRO A 71 -17.55 -2.31 11.56
CA PRO A 71 -17.66 -0.96 11.01
C PRO A 71 -16.31 -0.24 10.98
N SER A 72 -16.09 0.59 9.97
CA SER A 72 -15.07 1.65 10.04
C SER A 72 -15.45 2.69 11.10
N LEU A 73 -14.48 3.46 11.60
CA LEU A 73 -14.71 4.55 12.55
C LEU A 73 -15.15 5.85 11.87
N GLY A 74 -14.82 6.02 10.60
CA GLY A 74 -15.12 7.21 9.83
C GLY A 74 -14.28 7.28 8.56
N VAL A 75 -14.30 8.44 7.89
CA VAL A 75 -13.46 8.73 6.72
C VAL A 75 -12.65 10.00 6.94
N THR A 76 -11.33 9.91 6.76
CA THR A 76 -10.48 11.08 6.55
C THR A 76 -10.44 11.40 5.05
N ARG A 77 -10.69 12.66 4.72
CA ARG A 77 -10.79 13.11 3.32
C ARG A 77 -9.50 13.75 2.84
N ASN A 78 -9.16 13.52 1.58
CA ASN A 78 -8.05 14.18 0.89
C ASN A 78 -6.70 14.04 1.63
N VAL A 79 -6.39 12.85 2.13
CA VAL A 79 -5.07 12.60 2.74
C VAL A 79 -4.02 12.57 1.64
N ALA A 80 -2.94 13.32 1.79
CA ALA A 80 -1.84 13.33 0.84
C ALA A 80 -0.97 12.06 1.00
N PHE A 81 -0.75 11.35 -0.11
CA PHE A 81 0.15 10.22 -0.23
C PHE A 81 1.19 10.55 -1.29
N THR A 82 2.42 10.82 -0.85
CA THR A 82 3.52 11.21 -1.76
C THR A 82 4.39 10.00 -2.09
N LEU A 83 4.45 9.64 -3.37
CA LEU A 83 5.31 8.59 -3.92
C LEU A 83 6.27 9.22 -4.93
N ARG A 84 7.55 9.30 -4.56
CA ARG A 84 8.56 10.06 -5.30
C ARG A 84 8.12 11.53 -5.43
N ASP A 85 7.84 11.99 -6.64
CA ASP A 85 7.39 13.33 -7.00
C ASP A 85 5.89 13.41 -7.30
N ILE A 86 5.14 12.32 -7.13
CA ILE A 86 3.69 12.27 -7.34
C ILE A 86 2.97 12.36 -6.00
N VAL A 87 2.04 13.29 -5.87
CA VAL A 87 1.16 13.45 -4.70
C VAL A 87 -0.25 13.00 -5.06
N LEU A 88 -0.78 12.04 -4.32
CA LEU A 88 -2.13 11.50 -4.49
C LEU A 88 -2.99 11.90 -3.30
N TYR A 89 -4.21 12.38 -3.55
CA TYR A 89 -5.17 12.68 -2.49
C TYR A 89 -6.20 11.57 -2.42
N LEU A 90 -6.22 10.85 -1.30
CA LEU A 90 -7.08 9.68 -1.10
C LEU A 90 -8.14 9.94 -0.04
N GLN A 91 -9.31 9.34 -0.23
CA GLN A 91 -10.31 9.18 0.83
C GLN A 91 -10.00 7.89 1.57
N VAL A 92 -9.82 7.97 2.89
CA VAL A 92 -9.28 6.85 3.66
C VAL A 92 -10.21 6.54 4.83
N HIS A 93 -10.73 5.33 4.85
CA HIS A 93 -11.55 4.82 5.95
C HIS A 93 -10.66 4.47 7.15
N ILE A 94 -11.07 4.91 8.34
CA ILE A 94 -10.34 4.60 9.57
C ILE A 94 -10.84 3.30 10.16
N VAL A 95 -9.94 2.37 10.45
CA VAL A 95 -10.26 1.02 10.93
C VAL A 95 -9.63 0.80 12.30
N ARG A 96 -10.41 0.24 13.23
CA ARG A 96 -9.95 -0.10 14.59
C ARG A 96 -9.13 -1.39 14.54
N ASN A 97 -7.92 -1.34 15.09
CA ASN A 97 -7.01 -2.49 15.25
C ASN A 97 -6.81 -3.41 14.01
N PRO A 98 -6.64 -2.87 12.79
CA PRO A 98 -6.31 -3.71 11.64
C PRO A 98 -4.88 -4.24 11.78
N ALA A 99 -4.61 -5.35 11.09
CA ALA A 99 -3.27 -5.92 11.00
C ALA A 99 -2.40 -5.20 9.94
N TYR A 100 -2.57 -3.90 9.71
CA TYR A 100 -1.79 -3.08 8.77
C TYR A 100 -1.88 -1.60 9.15
N ASP A 101 -0.92 -0.79 8.72
CA ASP A 101 -1.00 0.66 8.89
C ASP A 101 -1.89 1.30 7.82
N VAL A 102 -1.64 0.97 6.54
CA VAL A 102 -2.47 1.40 5.40
C VAL A 102 -2.73 0.24 4.45
N LEU A 103 -3.97 0.16 3.96
CA LEU A 103 -4.40 -0.68 2.85
C LEU A 103 -4.88 0.22 1.71
N LEU A 104 -4.27 0.10 0.54
CA LEU A 104 -4.61 0.87 -0.67
C LEU A 104 -5.46 0.01 -1.59
N GLY A 105 -6.78 0.21 -1.53
CA GLY A 105 -7.74 -0.53 -2.35
C GLY A 105 -7.92 -0.01 -3.77
N ARG A 106 -9.00 -0.47 -4.42
CA ARG A 106 -9.40 -0.07 -5.77
C ARG A 106 -9.43 1.44 -6.03
N PRO A 107 -9.82 2.34 -5.10
CA PRO A 107 -9.74 3.78 -5.36
C PRO A 107 -8.33 4.25 -5.72
N PHE A 108 -7.29 3.70 -5.08
CA PHE A 108 -5.90 3.99 -5.41
C PHE A 108 -5.53 3.47 -6.81
N ASP A 109 -5.87 2.23 -7.12
CA ASP A 109 -5.55 1.61 -8.42
C ASP A 109 -6.22 2.35 -9.58
N VAL A 110 -7.50 2.70 -9.43
CA VAL A 110 -8.26 3.42 -10.47
C VAL A 110 -7.71 4.83 -10.66
N LEU A 111 -7.41 5.54 -9.56
CA LEU A 111 -6.86 6.89 -9.63
C LEU A 111 -5.50 6.91 -10.34
N THR A 112 -4.67 5.91 -10.07
CA THR A 112 -3.27 5.88 -10.54
C THR A 112 -3.05 5.03 -11.78
N GLN A 113 -4.07 4.32 -12.27
CA GLN A 113 -3.91 3.30 -13.31
C GLN A 113 -2.74 2.35 -13.00
N SER A 114 -2.68 1.90 -11.73
CA SER A 114 -1.52 1.19 -11.20
C SER A 114 -1.24 -0.11 -11.95
N VAL A 115 0.05 -0.44 -12.09
CA VAL A 115 0.52 -1.72 -12.64
C VAL A 115 1.54 -2.31 -11.69
N VAL A 116 1.22 -3.48 -11.13
CA VAL A 116 2.12 -4.26 -10.27
C VAL A 116 2.88 -5.28 -11.12
N HIS A 117 4.20 -5.32 -10.96
CA HIS A 117 5.05 -6.32 -11.58
C HIS A 117 5.73 -7.17 -10.51
N ASN A 118 5.50 -8.49 -10.55
CA ASN A 118 6.08 -9.47 -9.65
C ASN A 118 7.24 -10.19 -10.35
N TYR A 119 8.38 -10.29 -9.67
CA TYR A 119 9.57 -10.94 -10.21
C TYR A 119 9.80 -12.30 -9.54
N SER A 120 10.48 -13.22 -10.24
CA SER A 120 10.79 -14.57 -9.73
C SER A 120 11.76 -14.59 -8.54
N ASN A 121 12.45 -13.47 -8.28
CA ASN A 121 13.33 -13.29 -7.13
C ASN A 121 12.59 -12.75 -5.88
N ASN A 122 11.25 -12.77 -5.86
CA ASN A 122 10.37 -12.23 -4.81
C ASN A 122 10.35 -10.69 -4.69
N ASP A 123 11.02 -9.97 -5.60
CA ASP A 123 10.82 -8.53 -5.69
C ASP A 123 9.48 -8.20 -6.35
N GLN A 124 9.01 -6.99 -6.07
CA GLN A 124 7.83 -6.43 -6.72
C GLN A 124 8.07 -4.94 -6.94
N THR A 125 7.57 -4.43 -8.06
CA THR A 125 7.48 -2.99 -8.32
C THR A 125 6.04 -2.61 -8.61
N ILE A 126 5.71 -1.35 -8.43
CA ILE A 126 4.45 -0.78 -8.88
C ILE A 126 4.73 0.48 -9.68
N THR A 127 4.11 0.56 -10.84
CA THR A 127 4.08 1.77 -11.65
C THR A 127 2.76 2.48 -11.41
N ILE A 128 2.82 3.77 -11.10
CA ILE A 128 1.67 4.64 -10.92
C ILE A 128 1.72 5.78 -11.93
N ARG A 129 0.55 6.23 -12.39
CA ARG A 129 0.35 7.43 -13.18
C ARG A 129 -0.21 8.53 -12.29
N ASP A 130 0.37 9.71 -12.37
CA ASP A 130 -0.18 10.92 -11.77
C ASP A 130 -1.46 11.32 -12.54
N PRO A 131 -2.63 11.33 -11.90
CA PRO A 131 -3.86 11.74 -12.56
C PRO A 131 -3.84 13.21 -13.01
N ASN A 132 -3.05 14.07 -12.37
CA ASN A 132 -3.03 15.51 -12.63
C ASN A 132 -2.07 15.88 -13.78
N THR A 133 -0.88 15.27 -13.81
CA THR A 133 0.15 15.60 -14.81
C THR A 133 0.31 14.56 -15.91
N GLY A 134 -0.24 13.36 -15.72
CA GLY A 134 -0.08 12.22 -16.62
C GLY A 134 1.30 11.57 -16.58
N ARG A 135 2.23 12.07 -15.75
CA ARG A 135 3.55 11.46 -15.55
C ARG A 135 3.43 10.10 -14.90
N THR A 136 4.38 9.22 -15.15
CA THR A 136 4.44 7.90 -14.52
C THR A 136 5.69 7.77 -13.66
N ALA A 137 5.56 7.01 -12.57
CA ALA A 137 6.67 6.65 -11.71
C ALA A 137 6.60 5.17 -11.36
N THR A 138 7.71 4.47 -11.50
CA THR A 138 7.88 3.10 -11.00
C THR A 138 8.61 3.15 -9.66
N VAL A 139 8.01 2.57 -8.63
CA VAL A 139 8.59 2.48 -7.29
C VAL A 139 8.83 1.01 -6.91
N PRO A 140 9.95 0.70 -6.25
CA PRO A 140 10.14 -0.60 -5.64
C PRO A 140 9.23 -0.75 -4.44
N THR A 141 8.75 -1.97 -4.20
CA THR A 141 8.13 -2.34 -2.93
C THR A 141 9.18 -2.95 -1.99
N ILE A 142 8.84 -3.04 -0.70
CA ILE A 142 9.63 -3.74 0.31
C ILE A 142 8.83 -4.87 0.94
N PRO A 143 9.48 -5.91 1.51
CA PRO A 143 8.79 -6.84 2.39
C PRO A 143 8.19 -6.08 3.56
N ARG A 144 6.95 -6.38 3.91
CA ARG A 144 6.26 -5.81 5.07
C ARG A 144 6.99 -6.16 6.36
N GLY A 145 7.05 -5.21 7.29
CA GLY A 145 7.79 -5.35 8.54
C GLY A 145 9.30 -5.17 8.39
N SER A 146 9.78 -4.77 7.20
CA SER A 146 11.18 -4.40 7.02
C SER A 146 11.43 -3.04 7.69
N THR A 147 12.60 -2.84 8.28
CA THR A 147 12.92 -1.56 8.93
C THR A 147 12.97 -0.42 7.90
N LYS A 148 12.43 0.76 8.26
CA LYS A 148 12.52 2.00 7.46
C LYS A 148 13.98 2.32 7.06
N GLU A 149 14.95 2.00 7.93
CA GLU A 149 16.38 2.12 7.65
C GLU A 149 16.87 1.25 6.49
N GLY A 150 16.36 0.02 6.37
CA GLY A 150 16.68 -0.88 5.26
C GLY A 150 16.23 -0.32 3.91
N PHE A 151 15.07 0.35 3.88
CA PHE A 151 14.57 1.01 2.67
C PHE A 151 15.39 2.25 2.27
N LEU A 152 15.76 3.11 3.23
CA LEU A 152 16.62 4.27 2.94
C LEU A 152 18.00 3.83 2.43
N LYS A 153 18.56 2.74 2.97
CA LYS A 153 19.81 2.14 2.46
C LYS A 153 19.66 1.60 1.03
N LEU A 154 18.51 1.01 0.68
CA LEU A 154 18.24 0.52 -0.67
C LEU A 154 18.21 1.65 -1.72
N LYS A 155 17.68 2.83 -1.36
CA LYS A 155 17.71 4.03 -2.22
C LYS A 155 19.16 4.50 -2.51
N SER A 156 20.04 4.47 -1.51
CA SER A 156 21.45 4.85 -1.68
C SER A 156 22.23 3.89 -2.57
N SER A 157 21.86 2.61 -2.60
CA SER A 157 22.51 1.58 -3.41
C SER A 157 22.11 1.67 -4.89
N ARG A 158 20.82 1.90 -5.19
CA ARG A 158 20.28 1.96 -6.56
C ARG A 158 20.55 3.27 -7.32
N MET A 159 21.15 4.29 -6.71
CA MET A 159 21.61 5.51 -7.40
C MET A 159 23.10 5.48 -7.80
N LYS A 160 23.77 4.31 -7.67
CA LYS A 160 25.20 4.16 -8.02
C LYS A 160 25.48 3.46 -9.36
N HIS A 161 24.47 3.22 -10.19
CA HIS A 161 24.62 2.65 -11.53
C HIS A 161 23.77 3.39 -12.54
#